data_AF-A0A1C7NDS9-F1
#
_entry.id   AF-A0A1C7NDS9-F1
#
_cell.length_a   1.000
_cell.length_b   1.000
_cell.length_c   1.000
_cell.angle_alpha   90.00
_cell.angle_beta   90.00
_cell.angle_gamma   90.00
#
_symmetry.space_group_name_H-M   'P 1'
#
loop_
_entity.id
_entity.type
_entity.pdbx_description
1 polymer ?
#
loop_
_entity_poly.entity_id
_entity_poly.type
_entity_poly.pdbx_seq_one_letter_code
_entity_poly.pdbx_strand_id
1 'polypeptide(L)'
;MTGSFSERKQRLQDYLSFQYIDFDKQRPTDRLESLYSDFSKLKELNIYGYNTNISCWRTILLDCNLQGYLNTGDACMINLAELPELFSLSRLGKPLCLDRVIQEMQHYGHRYLMTQAAFEKAYPIKTMQPNWSEWISSWLHAPTHYIVMPTVDQYARIIIQQHTRKPLCSVLDHLLSFDDFRQQFRSLPCYQQTCVQLSDLDLWLLLRYLVHHYGVAVERWGQMTVIKMPSRMEQERVVISEEEKAIVQLKATCAILHQQVDQLETIIHELWLSAKEHYTFNKKAQAVYRLKKMKKLEDVLKERYKTLDTMETILLKIEAAQNDLEVIQAFNLGTETLRIILANHPLDQIEDTMDRLKDTLEEQYQIETAMGSHTNEEEEKELEQQLLALQLEDKPVLTKPIDTQSELMRLQHVLSTLQPVTQPRKQPELA
;
A
#
# COMPACT_ATOMS: atom_id res chain seq x y z
N MET A 1 0.32 5.85 14.28
CA MET A 1 0.26 5.60 15.74
C MET A 1 0.16 6.94 16.45
N THR A 2 -1.06 7.38 16.78
CA THR A 2 -1.28 8.57 17.59
C THR A 2 -1.16 8.17 19.06
N GLY A 3 0.05 8.29 19.63
CA GLY A 3 0.27 8.11 21.06
C GLY A 3 -0.54 9.11 21.90
N SER A 4 -0.59 8.91 23.21
CA SER A 4 -1.28 9.85 24.11
C SER A 4 -0.71 11.28 23.93
N PHE A 5 -1.50 12.32 24.24
CA PHE A 5 -1.03 13.70 24.12
C PHE A 5 0.29 13.93 24.87
N SER A 6 0.43 13.32 26.06
CA SER A 6 1.66 13.35 26.86
C SER A 6 2.85 12.70 26.15
N GLU A 7 2.67 11.55 25.51
CA GLU A 7 3.72 10.90 24.72
C GLU A 7 4.14 11.74 23.52
N ARG A 8 3.17 12.31 22.78
CA ARG A 8 3.46 13.20 21.64
C ARG A 8 4.28 14.40 22.09
N LYS A 9 3.87 15.03 23.19
CA LYS A 9 4.58 16.16 23.80
C LYS A 9 5.99 15.80 24.23
N GLN A 10 6.18 14.66 24.89
CA GLN A 10 7.50 14.19 25.32
C GLN A 10 8.42 13.96 24.12
N ARG A 11 7.94 13.24 23.09
CA ARG A 11 8.69 12.99 21.86
C ARG A 11 9.10 14.28 21.15
N LEU A 12 8.20 15.26 21.10
CA LEU A 12 8.49 16.59 20.55
C LEU A 12 9.58 17.28 21.37
N GLN A 13 9.49 17.29 22.70
CA GLN A 13 10.49 17.92 23.56
C GLN A 13 11.87 17.27 23.42
N ASP A 14 11.93 15.94 23.31
CA ASP A 14 13.18 15.21 23.10
C ASP A 14 13.80 15.56 21.74
N TYR A 15 12.98 15.61 20.69
CA TYR A 15 13.42 16.07 19.36
C TYR A 15 13.94 17.52 19.39
N LEU A 16 13.20 18.43 20.01
CA LEU A 16 13.61 19.83 20.12
C LEU A 16 14.95 19.96 20.84
N SER A 17 15.13 19.25 21.95
CA SER A 17 16.39 19.27 22.72
C SER A 17 17.58 18.70 21.96
N PHE A 18 17.34 17.76 21.05
CA PHE A 18 18.37 17.16 20.21
C PHE A 18 18.73 18.04 19.00
N GLN A 19 17.72 18.61 18.34
CA GLN A 19 17.87 19.29 17.05
C GLN A 19 18.18 20.79 17.21
N TYR A 20 17.69 21.44 18.26
CA TYR A 20 17.78 22.88 18.47
C TYR A 20 18.53 23.22 19.75
N ILE A 21 19.68 23.88 19.60
CA ILE A 21 20.57 24.25 20.71
C ILE A 21 19.83 25.09 21.78
N ASP A 22 18.91 25.97 21.37
CA ASP A 22 18.14 26.80 22.31
C ASP A 22 17.20 25.98 23.21
N PHE A 23 16.88 24.74 22.84
CA PHE A 23 16.02 23.82 23.58
C PHE A 23 16.81 22.74 24.35
N ASP A 24 18.14 22.80 24.31
CA ASP A 24 19.00 21.86 25.05
C ASP A 24 18.82 22.06 26.56
N LYS A 25 18.30 21.01 27.22
CA LYS A 25 18.06 21.00 28.67
C LYS A 25 19.37 21.12 29.47
N GLN A 26 20.50 20.72 28.89
CA GLN A 26 21.83 20.77 29.53
C GLN A 26 22.53 22.11 29.30
N ARG A 27 22.13 22.89 28.30
CA ARG A 27 22.76 24.16 27.91
C ARG A 27 21.69 25.26 27.74
N PRO A 28 21.15 25.79 28.85
CA PRO A 28 20.12 26.83 28.78
C PRO A 28 20.68 28.10 28.12
N THR A 29 19.93 28.66 27.18
CA THR A 29 20.25 29.92 26.49
C THR A 29 19.28 31.03 26.90
N ASP A 30 19.80 32.26 27.07
CA ASP A 30 18.96 33.46 27.28
C ASP A 30 18.05 33.72 26.06
N ARG A 31 18.44 33.21 24.89
CA ARG A 31 17.67 33.27 23.65
C ARG A 31 16.33 32.54 23.76
N LEU A 32 16.25 31.45 24.52
CA LEU A 32 15.00 30.71 24.72
C LEU A 32 13.94 31.57 25.41
N GLU A 33 14.34 32.44 26.36
CA GLU A 33 13.41 33.34 27.05
C GLU A 33 12.84 34.39 26.09
N SER A 34 13.69 34.94 25.21
CA SER A 34 13.25 35.83 24.12
C SER A 34 12.27 35.12 23.18
N LEU A 35 12.53 33.85 22.82
CA LEU A 35 11.64 33.06 21.98
C LEU A 35 10.29 32.77 22.65
N TYR A 36 10.21 32.63 23.97
CA TYR A 36 8.94 32.36 24.67
C TYR A 36 8.19 33.63 25.08
N SER A 37 8.86 34.79 25.09
CA SER A 37 8.27 36.08 25.44
C SER A 37 7.33 36.62 24.36
N ASP A 38 6.42 37.54 24.72
CA ASP A 38 5.69 38.34 23.75
C ASP A 38 6.62 39.41 23.14
N PHE A 39 7.23 39.06 22.01
CA PHE A 39 8.12 39.95 21.28
C PHE A 39 7.40 40.86 20.27
N SER A 40 6.06 41.00 20.32
CA SER A 40 5.30 41.82 19.36
C SER A 40 5.77 43.27 19.32
N LYS A 41 6.17 43.82 20.47
CA LYS A 41 6.73 45.18 20.58
C LYS A 41 8.06 45.36 19.84
N LEU A 42 8.82 44.29 19.61
CA LEU A 42 10.05 44.36 18.84
C LEU A 42 9.78 44.76 17.39
N LYS A 43 8.57 44.58 16.85
CA LYS A 43 8.26 44.97 15.48
C LYS A 43 8.54 46.45 15.22
N GLU A 44 8.32 47.30 16.22
CA GLU A 44 8.59 48.74 16.15
C GLU A 44 9.98 49.09 16.68
N LEU A 45 10.41 48.47 17.78
CA LEU A 45 11.65 48.82 18.48
C LEU A 45 12.91 48.21 17.85
N ASN A 46 12.81 47.01 17.29
CA ASN A 46 13.91 46.25 16.70
C ASN A 46 13.38 45.22 15.69
N ILE A 47 13.12 45.68 14.47
CA ILE A 47 12.56 44.83 13.40
C ILE A 47 13.45 43.62 13.06
N TYR A 48 14.77 43.75 13.22
CA TYR A 48 15.70 42.65 12.97
C TYR A 48 15.54 41.53 14.01
N GLY A 49 15.45 41.90 15.30
CA GLY A 49 15.17 40.94 16.38
C GLY A 49 13.82 40.26 16.21
N TYR A 50 12.78 41.04 15.88
CA TYR A 50 11.45 40.50 15.57
C TYR A 50 11.49 39.47 14.43
N ASN A 51 12.09 39.82 13.29
CA ASN A 51 12.17 38.94 12.12
C ASN A 51 13.00 37.68 12.40
N THR A 52 14.05 37.79 13.21
CA THR A 52 14.89 36.67 13.63
C THR A 52 14.08 35.68 14.48
N ASN A 53 13.30 36.18 15.45
CA ASN A 53 12.46 35.35 16.31
C ASN A 53 11.31 34.68 15.52
N ILE A 54 10.63 35.43 14.65
CA ILE A 54 9.61 34.89 13.73
C ILE A 54 10.21 33.78 12.87
N SER A 55 11.39 34.02 12.27
CA SER A 55 12.04 33.03 11.40
C SER A 55 12.44 31.77 12.15
N CYS A 56 12.94 31.91 13.38
CA CYS A 56 13.32 30.77 14.23
C CYS A 56 12.10 29.89 14.54
N TRP A 57 11.01 30.47 15.05
CA TRP A 57 9.78 29.70 15.32
C TRP A 57 9.18 29.09 14.06
N ARG A 58 9.16 29.81 12.95
CA ARG A 58 8.68 29.29 11.68
C ARG A 58 9.48 28.06 11.25
N THR A 59 10.81 28.10 11.34
CA THR A 59 11.65 26.93 11.03
C THR A 59 11.32 25.74 11.92
N ILE A 60 11.20 25.96 13.24
CA ILE A 60 10.86 24.91 14.21
C ILE A 60 9.49 24.29 13.88
N LEU A 61 8.45 25.10 13.66
CA LEU A 61 7.10 24.61 13.38
C LEU A 61 7.04 23.79 12.09
N LEU A 62 7.68 24.27 11.02
CA LEU A 62 7.70 23.57 9.73
C LEU A 62 8.48 22.26 9.80
N ASP A 63 9.65 22.27 10.44
CA ASP A 63 10.47 21.08 10.62
C ASP A 63 9.77 20.04 11.49
N CYS A 64 9.22 20.42 12.65
CA CYS A 64 8.49 19.51 13.52
C CYS A 64 7.24 18.92 12.84
N ASN A 65 6.53 19.68 11.99
CA ASN A 65 5.43 19.13 11.20
C ASN A 65 5.94 18.15 10.14
N LEU A 66 6.99 18.50 9.39
CA LEU A 66 7.58 17.66 8.36
C LEU A 66 8.05 16.30 8.88
N GLN A 67 8.66 16.27 10.08
CA GLN A 67 9.06 15.02 10.75
C GLN A 67 7.91 14.27 11.43
N GLY A 68 6.68 14.80 11.37
CA GLY A 68 5.49 14.17 11.94
C GLY A 68 5.30 14.35 13.46
N TYR A 69 6.07 15.20 14.13
CA TYR A 69 5.89 15.46 15.57
C TYR A 69 4.63 16.28 15.88
N LEU A 70 4.13 17.03 14.91
CA LEU A 70 2.91 17.85 15.05
C LEU A 70 1.65 17.18 14.47
N ASN A 71 1.75 15.93 14.02
CA ASN A 71 0.65 15.19 13.40
C ASN A 71 -0.45 14.86 14.43
N THR A 72 -1.71 15.17 14.09
CA THR A 72 -2.94 14.91 14.86
C THR A 72 -3.90 13.95 14.14
N GLY A 73 -3.40 13.15 13.20
CA GLY A 73 -4.16 12.29 12.30
C GLY A 73 -3.72 12.48 10.86
N ASP A 74 -3.56 13.75 10.46
CA ASP A 74 -3.15 14.18 9.12
C ASP A 74 -1.76 14.81 9.16
N ALA A 75 -0.84 14.27 8.39
CA ALA A 75 0.56 14.66 8.37
C ALA A 75 0.79 16.01 7.68
N CYS A 76 0.01 16.34 6.65
CA CYS A 76 0.11 17.60 5.91
C CYS A 76 -0.53 18.78 6.66
N MET A 77 -1.13 18.53 7.82
CA MET A 77 -1.90 19.52 8.56
C MET A 77 -1.37 19.73 9.98
N ILE A 78 -1.73 20.88 10.55
CA ILE A 78 -1.37 21.27 11.91
C ILE A 78 -2.61 21.80 12.64
N ASN A 79 -2.87 21.29 13.84
CA ASN A 79 -3.90 21.83 14.72
C ASN A 79 -3.32 22.99 15.56
N LEU A 80 -3.64 24.22 15.20
CA LEU A 80 -3.10 25.42 15.85
C LEU A 80 -3.50 25.53 17.33
N ALA A 81 -4.64 24.98 17.72
CA ALA A 81 -5.14 25.05 19.09
C ALA A 81 -4.29 24.21 20.08
N GLU A 82 -3.60 23.17 19.60
CA GLU A 82 -2.75 22.31 20.44
C GLU A 82 -1.34 22.88 20.65
N LEU A 83 -0.87 23.74 19.75
CA LEU A 83 0.53 24.19 19.73
C LEU A 83 0.99 24.84 21.05
N PRO A 84 0.22 25.75 21.70
CA PRO A 84 0.66 26.36 22.94
C PRO A 84 0.91 25.34 24.06
N GLU A 85 0.13 24.25 24.09
CA GLU A 85 0.27 23.20 25.11
C GLU A 85 1.35 22.18 24.74
N LEU A 86 1.51 21.87 23.46
CA LEU A 86 2.58 20.98 22.96
C LEU A 86 3.96 21.58 23.18
N PHE A 87 4.12 22.88 22.92
CA PHE A 87 5.38 23.60 23.12
C PHE A 87 5.54 24.15 24.54
N SER A 88 4.66 23.82 25.49
CA SER A 88 4.82 24.35 26.85
C SER A 88 5.99 23.66 27.58
N LEU A 89 6.79 24.48 28.27
CA LEU A 89 7.95 24.06 29.07
C LEU A 89 7.65 24.24 30.56
N SER A 90 8.21 23.37 31.40
CA SER A 90 8.06 23.46 32.86
C SER A 90 8.59 24.77 33.45
N ARG A 91 9.67 25.33 32.86
CA ARG A 91 10.32 26.57 33.34
C ARG A 91 9.64 27.84 32.84
N LEU A 92 9.25 27.89 31.56
CA LEU A 92 8.80 29.11 30.87
C LEU A 92 7.29 29.13 30.58
N GLY A 93 6.58 28.03 30.82
CA GLY A 93 5.17 27.89 30.47
C GLY A 93 4.95 27.81 28.96
N LYS A 94 3.83 28.38 28.50
CA LYS A 94 3.44 28.41 27.08
C LYS A 94 4.18 29.53 26.35
N PRO A 95 4.60 29.35 25.09
CA PRO A 95 5.23 30.43 24.35
C PRO A 95 4.19 31.50 23.98
N LEU A 96 4.37 32.72 24.50
CA LEU A 96 3.42 33.83 24.37
C LEU A 96 3.39 34.44 22.97
N CYS A 97 4.44 34.20 22.17
CA CYS A 97 4.57 34.74 20.81
C CYS A 97 3.87 33.94 19.72
N LEU A 98 3.39 32.72 20.01
CA LEU A 98 2.94 31.78 18.98
C LEU A 98 1.83 32.37 18.11
N ASP A 99 0.86 33.05 18.71
CA ASP A 99 -0.23 33.70 17.97
C ASP A 99 0.31 34.68 16.92
N ARG A 100 1.35 35.44 17.28
CA ARG A 100 2.00 36.39 16.37
C ARG A 100 2.74 35.68 15.24
N VAL A 101 3.46 34.60 15.55
CA VAL A 101 4.15 33.76 14.55
C VAL A 101 3.13 33.16 13.56
N ILE A 102 2.05 32.61 14.08
CA ILE A 102 0.97 31.99 13.29
C ILE A 102 0.32 33.03 12.36
N GLN A 103 0.01 34.22 12.86
CA GLN A 103 -0.55 35.31 12.04
C GLN A 103 0.38 35.67 10.88
N GLU A 104 1.69 35.76 11.10
CA GLU A 104 2.67 36.01 10.03
C GLU A 104 2.70 34.83 9.02
N MET A 105 2.65 33.59 9.49
CA MET A 105 2.61 32.41 8.61
C MET A 105 1.32 32.32 7.78
N GLN A 106 0.18 32.70 8.36
CA GLN A 106 -1.11 32.78 7.67
C GLN A 106 -1.15 33.93 6.64
N HIS A 107 -0.52 35.07 6.96
CA HIS A 107 -0.43 36.20 6.04
C HIS A 107 0.29 35.80 4.74
N TYR A 108 1.34 35.00 4.83
CA TYR A 108 2.03 34.39 3.69
C TYR A 108 1.50 32.98 3.39
N GLY A 109 0.18 32.80 3.41
CA GLY A 109 -0.45 31.48 3.45
C GLY A 109 0.00 30.52 2.34
N HIS A 110 0.09 30.98 1.09
CA HIS A 110 0.59 30.20 -0.06
C HIS A 110 2.00 29.61 0.13
N ARG A 111 2.78 30.17 1.06
CA ARG A 111 4.14 29.72 1.36
C ARG A 111 4.21 28.88 2.64
N TYR A 112 3.28 29.05 3.57
CA TYR A 112 3.36 28.43 4.90
C TYR A 112 2.05 27.75 5.31
N LEU A 113 1.03 28.50 5.73
CA LEU A 113 -0.20 27.95 6.30
C LEU A 113 -1.42 28.38 5.49
N MET A 114 -2.14 27.41 4.94
CA MET A 114 -3.39 27.64 4.21
C MET A 114 -4.57 26.98 4.90
N THR A 115 -5.73 27.61 4.85
CA THR A 115 -6.99 26.90 5.15
C THR A 115 -7.29 25.93 4.02
N GLN A 116 -8.05 24.88 4.32
CA GLN A 116 -8.51 23.93 3.30
C GLN A 116 -9.25 24.62 2.16
N ALA A 117 -10.20 25.50 2.46
CA ALA A 117 -10.93 26.27 1.45
C ALA A 117 -10.01 27.15 0.56
N ALA A 118 -8.98 27.76 1.15
CA ALA A 118 -8.01 28.54 0.38
C ALA A 118 -7.15 27.65 -0.52
N PHE A 119 -6.77 26.45 -0.05
CA PHE A 119 -6.02 25.47 -0.83
C PHE A 119 -6.84 24.96 -2.01
N GLU A 120 -8.09 24.54 -1.79
CA GLU A 120 -8.98 24.06 -2.85
C GLU A 120 -9.22 25.13 -3.92
N LYS A 121 -9.31 26.40 -3.52
CA LYS A 121 -9.42 27.55 -4.44
C LYS A 121 -8.13 27.80 -5.22
N ALA A 122 -6.97 27.65 -4.59
CA ALA A 122 -5.66 27.85 -5.22
C ALA A 122 -5.29 26.71 -6.19
N TYR A 123 -5.78 25.49 -5.91
CA TYR A 123 -5.50 24.28 -6.67
C TYR A 123 -6.80 23.68 -7.25
N PRO A 124 -7.47 24.34 -8.21
CA PRO A 124 -8.70 23.84 -8.79
C PRO A 124 -8.44 22.68 -9.76
N ILE A 125 -9.04 21.53 -9.50
CA ILE A 125 -9.00 20.38 -10.41
C ILE A 125 -10.03 20.59 -11.51
N LYS A 126 -9.56 20.78 -12.75
CA LYS A 126 -10.40 20.93 -13.94
C LYS A 126 -10.58 19.58 -14.62
N THR A 127 -11.42 18.70 -14.09
CA THR A 127 -11.82 17.47 -14.77
C THR A 127 -13.12 17.65 -15.53
N MET A 128 -13.34 16.85 -16.57
CA MET A 128 -14.56 16.83 -17.39
C MET A 128 -15.83 16.49 -16.57
N GLN A 129 -15.67 15.95 -15.35
CA GLN A 129 -16.74 15.77 -14.37
C GLN A 129 -16.42 16.47 -13.03
N PRO A 130 -17.35 17.25 -12.47
CA PRO A 130 -17.08 18.20 -11.37
C PRO A 130 -17.13 17.61 -9.95
N ASN A 131 -17.17 16.28 -9.76
CA ASN A 131 -17.53 15.70 -8.45
C ASN A 131 -16.35 15.51 -7.47
N TRP A 132 -15.19 16.12 -7.70
CA TRP A 132 -14.09 16.10 -6.73
C TRP A 132 -14.44 16.74 -5.40
N SER A 133 -15.37 17.71 -5.39
CA SER A 133 -15.83 18.35 -4.17
C SER A 133 -16.60 17.40 -3.25
N GLU A 134 -17.33 16.41 -3.78
CA GLU A 134 -18.11 15.45 -2.97
C GLU A 134 -17.21 14.51 -2.14
N TRP A 135 -15.98 14.25 -2.61
CA TRP A 135 -15.03 13.39 -1.91
C TRP A 135 -14.33 14.07 -0.74
N ILE A 136 -14.05 15.37 -0.84
CA ILE A 136 -13.30 16.13 0.18
C ILE A 136 -14.23 16.97 1.07
N SER A 137 -15.44 17.32 0.62
CA SER A 137 -16.40 18.11 1.42
C SER A 137 -16.82 17.43 2.72
N SER A 138 -16.68 16.11 2.80
CA SER A 138 -17.00 15.30 3.98
C SER A 138 -15.94 15.41 5.09
N TRP A 139 -14.78 15.99 4.80
CA TRP A 139 -13.64 16.12 5.71
C TRP A 139 -13.35 17.57 6.06
N LEU A 140 -14.38 18.37 6.33
CA LEU A 140 -14.20 19.72 6.86
C LEU A 140 -13.60 19.64 8.27
N HIS A 141 -12.31 19.91 8.37
CA HIS A 141 -11.68 20.06 9.67
C HIS A 141 -12.17 21.31 10.39
N ALA A 142 -12.07 21.29 11.72
CA ALA A 142 -12.29 22.46 12.54
C ALA A 142 -11.46 23.65 12.02
N PRO A 143 -11.92 24.91 12.20
CA PRO A 143 -11.24 26.11 11.71
C PRO A 143 -9.83 26.33 12.30
N THR A 144 -9.42 25.47 13.23
CA THR A 144 -8.10 25.43 13.86
C THR A 144 -7.06 24.64 13.05
N HIS A 145 -7.47 23.88 12.03
CA HIS A 145 -6.57 23.06 11.22
C HIS A 145 -6.11 23.80 9.97
N TYR A 146 -4.80 23.78 9.73
CA TYR A 146 -4.17 24.45 8.59
C TYR A 146 -3.29 23.47 7.84
N ILE A 147 -3.28 23.59 6.52
CA ILE A 147 -2.40 22.85 5.62
C ILE A 147 -1.02 23.52 5.66
N VAL A 148 0.02 22.70 5.87
CA VAL A 148 1.41 23.15 5.93
C VAL A 148 2.05 22.98 4.55
N MET A 149 2.07 24.06 3.77
CA MET A 149 2.49 24.02 2.36
C MET A 149 3.90 23.48 2.11
N PRO A 150 4.92 23.80 2.94
CA PRO A 150 6.26 23.21 2.78
C PRO A 150 6.28 21.69 2.96
N THR A 151 5.44 21.15 3.85
CA THR A 151 5.30 19.71 4.05
C THR A 151 4.65 19.04 2.84
N VAL A 152 3.60 19.66 2.29
CA VAL A 152 2.94 19.21 1.05
C VAL A 152 3.92 19.16 -0.12
N ASP A 153 4.69 20.23 -0.34
CA ASP A 153 5.71 20.28 -1.39
C ASP A 153 6.78 19.18 -1.18
N GLN A 154 7.29 19.03 0.04
CA GLN A 154 8.32 18.03 0.33
C GLN A 154 7.81 16.60 0.16
N TYR A 155 6.61 16.28 0.64
CA TYR A 155 6.02 14.95 0.48
C TYR A 155 5.68 14.65 -0.99
N ALA A 156 5.17 15.63 -1.73
CA ALA A 156 4.95 15.51 -3.17
C ALA A 156 6.26 15.19 -3.92
N ARG A 157 7.37 15.86 -3.56
CA ARG A 157 8.71 15.54 -4.11
C ARG A 157 9.13 14.11 -3.79
N ILE A 158 8.92 13.65 -2.56
CA ILE A 158 9.26 12.28 -2.15
C ILE A 158 8.46 11.28 -2.98
N ILE A 159 7.15 11.48 -3.16
CA ILE A 159 6.28 10.61 -3.97
C ILE A 159 6.80 10.51 -5.40
N ILE A 160 7.10 11.64 -6.03
CA ILE A 160 7.61 11.66 -7.41
C ILE A 160 9.01 11.03 -7.50
N GLN A 161 9.88 11.26 -6.51
CA GLN A 161 11.20 10.63 -6.47
C GLN A 161 11.12 9.12 -6.27
N GLN A 162 10.22 8.65 -5.42
CA GLN A 162 9.99 7.21 -5.21
C GLN A 162 9.45 6.56 -6.48
N HIS A 163 8.50 7.21 -7.15
CA HIS A 163 7.96 6.74 -8.43
C HIS A 163 9.04 6.64 -9.51
N THR A 164 9.81 7.72 -9.71
CA THR A 164 10.81 7.83 -10.79
C THR A 164 12.08 7.02 -10.56
N ARG A 165 12.38 6.61 -9.33
CA ARG A 165 13.55 5.78 -9.00
C ARG A 165 13.33 4.29 -9.20
N LYS A 166 12.11 3.84 -9.54
CA LYS A 166 11.88 2.43 -9.85
C LYS A 166 12.74 2.06 -11.08
N PRO A 167 13.65 1.06 -10.96
CA PRO A 167 14.64 0.76 -12.00
C PRO A 167 14.03 0.20 -13.30
N LEU A 168 12.77 -0.25 -13.23
CA LEU A 168 11.99 -0.82 -14.32
C LEU A 168 10.61 -0.13 -14.39
N CYS A 169 10.56 1.21 -14.47
CA CYS A 169 9.29 1.91 -14.70
C CYS A 169 8.64 1.42 -16.00
N SER A 170 7.70 0.50 -15.86
CA SER A 170 6.88 -0.04 -16.94
C SER A 170 5.76 0.93 -17.28
N VAL A 171 5.17 0.81 -18.47
CA VAL A 171 3.97 1.58 -18.85
C VAL A 171 2.86 1.39 -17.81
N LEU A 172 2.76 0.19 -17.24
CA LEU A 172 1.78 -0.15 -16.21
C LEU A 172 2.06 0.49 -14.84
N ASP A 173 3.30 0.89 -14.55
CA ASP A 173 3.65 1.58 -13.29
C ASP A 173 3.11 3.00 -13.26
N HIS A 174 3.00 3.63 -14.44
CA HIS A 174 2.49 4.98 -14.57
C HIS A 174 0.97 5.06 -14.35
N LEU A 175 0.26 3.94 -14.45
CA LEU A 175 -1.20 3.86 -14.32
C LEU A 175 -1.58 3.21 -12.99
N LEU A 176 -2.18 4.00 -12.10
CA LEU A 176 -2.51 3.62 -10.73
C LEU A 176 -4.00 3.82 -10.45
N SER A 177 -4.59 2.91 -9.68
CA SER A 177 -5.81 3.23 -8.94
C SER A 177 -5.49 4.07 -7.69
N PHE A 178 -6.51 4.64 -7.05
CA PHE A 178 -6.31 5.28 -5.75
C PHE A 178 -5.85 4.29 -4.67
N ASP A 179 -6.31 3.05 -4.73
CA ASP A 179 -5.88 1.99 -3.80
C ASP A 179 -4.40 1.65 -4.02
N ASP A 180 -3.93 1.57 -5.27
CA ASP A 180 -2.51 1.40 -5.58
C ASP A 180 -1.69 2.58 -5.05
N PHE A 181 -2.15 3.81 -5.29
CA PHE A 181 -1.48 5.02 -4.82
C PHE A 181 -1.40 5.05 -3.29
N ARG A 182 -2.49 4.68 -2.61
CA ARG A 182 -2.55 4.54 -1.16
C ARG A 182 -1.56 3.49 -0.67
N GLN A 183 -1.57 2.29 -1.23
CA GLN A 183 -0.66 1.22 -0.81
C GLN A 183 0.81 1.60 -1.00
N GLN A 184 1.15 2.27 -2.11
CA GLN A 184 2.51 2.67 -2.41
C GLN A 184 3.02 3.83 -1.53
N PHE A 185 2.18 4.82 -1.25
CA PHE A 185 2.62 6.08 -0.63
C PHE A 185 2.09 6.32 0.78
N ARG A 186 1.34 5.38 1.37
CA ARG A 186 0.83 5.50 2.76
C ARG A 186 1.93 5.76 3.78
N SER A 187 3.13 5.21 3.57
CA SER A 187 4.25 5.38 4.49
C SER A 187 5.40 6.09 3.79
N LEU A 188 5.65 7.35 4.16
CA LEU A 188 6.75 8.13 3.61
C LEU A 188 7.96 8.15 4.55
N PRO A 189 9.18 7.83 4.06
CA PRO A 189 10.40 8.03 4.81
C PRO A 189 10.70 9.52 4.90
N CYS A 190 10.66 10.06 6.10
CA CYS A 190 11.02 11.45 6.37
C CYS A 190 12.51 11.55 6.75
N TYR A 191 13.01 12.77 6.79
CA TYR A 191 14.42 13.04 7.09
C TYR A 191 14.74 12.56 8.53
N GLN A 192 16.00 12.18 8.80
CA GLN A 192 16.44 11.78 10.15
C GLN A 192 15.69 10.56 10.78
N GLN A 193 15.33 9.55 9.98
CA GLN A 193 14.88 8.21 10.43
C GLN A 193 13.43 8.10 10.95
N THR A 194 12.57 9.10 10.70
CA THR A 194 11.13 8.96 11.00
C THR A 194 10.35 8.48 9.77
N CYS A 195 9.35 7.63 9.98
CA CYS A 195 8.37 7.27 8.94
C CYS A 195 7.03 7.91 9.31
N VAL A 196 6.45 8.64 8.36
CA VAL A 196 5.16 9.29 8.53
C VAL A 196 4.09 8.47 7.83
N GLN A 197 2.98 8.23 8.52
CA GLN A 197 1.80 7.57 7.98
C GLN A 197 0.84 8.64 7.48
N LEU A 198 0.52 8.59 6.19
CA LEU A 198 -0.42 9.49 5.55
C LEU A 198 -1.85 8.97 5.71
N SER A 199 -2.76 9.88 6.03
CA SER A 199 -4.20 9.62 5.98
C SER A 199 -4.70 9.64 4.53
N ASP A 200 -5.94 9.20 4.31
CA ASP A 200 -6.55 9.29 2.98
C ASP A 200 -6.72 10.77 2.56
N LEU A 201 -6.97 11.66 3.52
CA LEU A 201 -7.01 13.10 3.27
C LEU A 201 -5.66 13.64 2.83
N ASP A 202 -4.57 13.25 3.51
CA ASP A 202 -3.20 13.63 3.12
C ASP A 202 -2.92 13.20 1.67
N LEU A 203 -3.27 11.96 1.33
CA LEU A 203 -3.05 11.40 -0.01
C LEU A 203 -3.85 12.18 -1.07
N TRP A 204 -5.10 12.53 -0.81
CA TRP A 204 -5.90 13.35 -1.72
C TRP A 204 -5.37 14.77 -1.88
N LEU A 205 -4.93 15.39 -0.78
CA LEU A 205 -4.33 16.72 -0.78
C LEU A 205 -3.04 16.72 -1.61
N LEU A 206 -2.18 15.73 -1.38
CA LEU A 206 -0.95 15.53 -2.15
C LEU A 206 -1.24 15.26 -3.62
N LEU A 207 -2.21 14.40 -3.93
CA LEU A 207 -2.61 14.11 -5.31
C LEU A 207 -3.09 15.37 -6.04
N ARG A 208 -3.89 16.21 -5.37
CA ARG A 208 -4.30 17.52 -5.90
C ARG A 208 -3.09 18.43 -6.16
N TYR A 209 -2.14 18.49 -5.23
CA TYR A 209 -0.92 19.27 -5.43
C TYR A 209 -0.08 18.75 -6.60
N LEU A 210 0.03 17.41 -6.73
CA LEU A 210 0.75 16.73 -7.81
C LEU A 210 0.16 17.02 -9.20
N VAL A 211 -1.16 17.10 -9.32
CA VAL A 211 -1.83 17.47 -10.58
C VAL A 211 -1.39 18.85 -11.06
N HIS A 212 -1.25 19.81 -10.15
CA HIS A 212 -0.92 21.18 -10.49
C HIS A 212 0.58 21.41 -10.73
N HIS A 213 1.45 20.76 -9.97
CA HIS A 213 2.89 21.04 -9.97
C HIS A 213 3.73 20.02 -10.74
N TYR A 214 3.25 18.78 -10.85
CA TYR A 214 4.01 17.68 -11.42
C TYR A 214 3.35 17.07 -12.66
N GLY A 215 2.18 17.56 -13.09
CA GLY A 215 1.54 17.09 -14.32
C GLY A 215 0.89 15.71 -14.20
N VAL A 216 0.66 15.23 -12.97
CA VAL A 216 -0.14 14.03 -12.72
C VAL A 216 -1.56 14.24 -13.25
N ALA A 217 -2.10 13.26 -13.95
CA ALA A 217 -3.48 13.29 -14.40
C ALA A 217 -4.33 12.42 -13.48
N VAL A 218 -5.54 12.87 -13.19
CA VAL A 218 -6.48 12.07 -12.40
C VAL A 218 -7.88 12.22 -12.96
N GLU A 219 -8.57 11.09 -13.10
CA GLU A 219 -9.92 11.03 -13.60
C GLU A 219 -10.74 9.98 -12.84
N ARG A 220 -12.05 10.23 -12.75
CA ARG A 220 -12.99 9.27 -12.17
C ARG A 220 -13.56 8.38 -13.28
N TRP A 221 -13.58 7.08 -13.05
CA TRP A 221 -14.16 6.07 -13.93
C TRP A 221 -15.15 5.22 -13.15
N GLY A 222 -16.43 5.55 -13.23
CA GLY A 222 -17.47 4.92 -12.41
C GLY A 222 -17.22 5.14 -10.90
N GLN A 223 -16.94 4.05 -10.18
CA GLN A 223 -16.58 4.07 -8.76
C GLN A 223 -15.06 4.16 -8.50
N MET A 224 -14.24 3.95 -9.54
CA MET A 224 -12.78 3.94 -9.43
C MET A 224 -12.18 5.32 -9.73
N THR A 225 -11.00 5.59 -9.15
CA THR A 225 -10.17 6.74 -9.51
C THR A 225 -8.93 6.26 -10.24
N VAL A 226 -8.70 6.79 -11.43
CA VAL A 226 -7.54 6.49 -12.28
C VAL A 226 -6.55 7.63 -12.17
N ILE A 227 -5.30 7.31 -11.83
CA ILE A 227 -4.19 8.23 -11.66
C ILE A 227 -3.12 7.86 -12.68
N LYS A 228 -2.71 8.83 -13.51
CA LYS A 228 -1.60 8.68 -14.44
C LYS A 228 -0.44 9.55 -14.00
N MET A 229 0.66 8.90 -13.63
CA MET A 229 1.92 9.55 -13.24
C MET A 229 2.72 9.86 -14.51
N PRO A 230 3.26 11.09 -14.65
CA PRO A 230 4.02 11.47 -15.83
C PRO A 230 5.23 10.55 -16.03
N SER A 231 5.49 10.19 -17.28
CA SER A 231 6.74 9.53 -17.64
C SER A 231 7.91 10.50 -17.57
N ARG A 232 9.13 10.00 -17.36
CA ARG A 232 10.37 10.81 -17.31
C ARG A 232 10.62 11.59 -18.61
N MET A 233 9.96 11.18 -19.70
CA MET A 233 10.11 11.74 -21.06
C MET A 233 9.00 12.72 -21.44
N GLU A 234 7.94 12.85 -20.65
CA GLU A 234 6.78 13.69 -20.98
C GLU A 234 6.80 14.98 -20.16
N GLN A 235 6.85 16.13 -20.84
CA GLN A 235 6.86 17.47 -20.23
C GLN A 235 5.50 18.18 -20.30
N GLU A 236 4.51 17.57 -20.95
CA GLU A 236 3.16 18.12 -21.09
C GLU A 236 2.15 17.41 -20.18
N ARG A 237 1.06 18.11 -19.86
CA ARG A 237 -0.03 17.54 -19.04
C ARG A 237 -0.58 16.31 -19.72
N VAL A 238 -0.43 15.20 -19.04
CA VAL A 238 -0.81 13.89 -19.55
C VAL A 238 -2.34 13.78 -19.60
N VAL A 239 -2.87 13.26 -20.71
CA VAL A 239 -4.29 12.89 -20.82
C VAL A 239 -4.41 11.39 -20.60
N ILE A 240 -5.47 10.97 -19.90
CA ILE A 240 -5.77 9.56 -19.66
C ILE A 240 -6.68 9.07 -20.80
N SER A 241 -6.22 8.08 -21.57
CA SER A 241 -7.03 7.46 -22.63
C SER A 241 -8.06 6.49 -22.06
N GLU A 242 -9.12 6.22 -22.82
CA GLU A 242 -10.16 5.24 -22.44
C GLU A 242 -9.57 3.82 -22.25
N GLU A 243 -8.60 3.44 -23.10
CA GLU A 243 -7.88 2.17 -22.99
C GLU A 243 -7.07 2.09 -21.70
N GLU A 244 -6.43 3.20 -21.29
CA GLU A 244 -5.64 3.25 -20.05
C GLU A 244 -6.54 3.10 -18.81
N LYS A 245 -7.76 3.66 -18.84
CA LYS A 245 -8.75 3.46 -17.78
C LYS A 245 -9.15 1.99 -17.68
N ALA A 246 -9.34 1.34 -18.83
CA ALA A 246 -9.66 -0.07 -18.90
C ALA A 246 -8.49 -0.96 -18.44
N ILE A 247 -7.23 -0.57 -18.68
CA ILE A 247 -6.03 -1.23 -18.14
C ILE A 247 -6.01 -1.14 -16.61
N VAL A 248 -6.30 0.04 -16.03
CA VAL A 248 -6.39 0.17 -14.56
C VAL A 248 -7.51 -0.71 -13.98
N GLN A 249 -8.65 -0.77 -14.66
CA GLN A 249 -9.72 -1.69 -14.27
C GLN A 249 -9.27 -3.16 -14.35
N LEU A 250 -8.56 -3.56 -15.40
CA LEU A 250 -8.00 -4.91 -15.55
C LEU A 250 -7.05 -5.26 -14.40
N LYS A 251 -6.16 -4.34 -14.01
CA LYS A 251 -5.26 -4.51 -12.85
C LYS A 251 -6.04 -4.70 -11.55
N ALA A 252 -7.05 -3.86 -11.31
CA ALA A 252 -7.89 -3.96 -10.13
C ALA A 252 -8.65 -5.31 -10.07
N THR A 253 -9.22 -5.75 -11.19
CA THR A 253 -9.89 -7.06 -11.27
C THR A 253 -8.93 -8.22 -11.04
N CYS A 254 -7.70 -8.14 -11.55
CA CYS A 254 -6.66 -9.14 -11.30
C CYS A 254 -6.35 -9.26 -9.79
N ALA A 255 -6.20 -8.13 -9.09
CA ALA A 255 -5.97 -8.11 -7.65
C ALA A 255 -7.13 -8.74 -6.85
N ILE A 256 -8.38 -8.44 -7.24
CA ILE A 256 -9.58 -9.06 -6.64
C ILE A 256 -9.59 -10.57 -6.89
N LEU A 257 -9.26 -11.02 -8.10
CA LEU A 257 -9.20 -12.45 -8.42
C LEU A 257 -8.12 -13.18 -7.60
N HIS A 258 -6.93 -12.60 -7.39
CA HIS A 258 -5.93 -13.17 -6.49
C HIS A 258 -6.48 -13.37 -5.08
N GLN A 259 -7.12 -12.34 -4.51
CA GLN A 259 -7.72 -12.46 -3.18
C GLN A 259 -8.79 -13.57 -3.12
N GLN A 260 -9.61 -13.71 -4.16
CA GLN A 260 -10.61 -14.78 -4.23
C GLN A 260 -9.97 -16.17 -4.33
N VAL A 261 -8.88 -16.31 -5.10
CA VAL A 261 -8.09 -17.54 -5.19
C VAL A 261 -7.53 -17.92 -3.81
N ASP A 262 -6.88 -16.98 -3.10
CA ASP A 262 -6.32 -17.21 -1.76
C ASP A 262 -7.39 -17.66 -0.76
N GLN A 263 -8.58 -17.04 -0.81
CA GLN A 263 -9.72 -17.40 0.03
C GLN A 263 -10.25 -18.80 -0.28
N LEU A 264 -10.40 -19.15 -1.56
CA LEU A 264 -10.85 -20.48 -1.99
C LEU A 264 -9.87 -21.56 -1.56
N GLU A 265 -8.56 -21.35 -1.71
CA GLU A 265 -7.52 -22.28 -1.28
C GLU A 265 -7.58 -22.54 0.23
N THR A 266 -7.74 -21.46 1.01
CA THR A 266 -7.90 -21.56 2.47
C THR A 266 -9.11 -22.41 2.84
N ILE A 267 -10.27 -22.16 2.21
CA ILE A 267 -11.50 -22.91 2.47
C ILE A 267 -11.38 -24.38 2.05
N ILE A 268 -10.77 -24.65 0.89
CA ILE A 268 -10.52 -26.01 0.40
C ILE A 268 -9.63 -26.77 1.40
N HIS A 269 -8.58 -26.12 1.92
CA HIS A 269 -7.71 -26.71 2.92
C HIS A 269 -8.44 -27.03 4.23
N GLU A 270 -9.29 -26.12 4.71
CA GLU A 270 -10.11 -26.33 5.92
C GLU A 270 -11.12 -27.49 5.73
N LEU A 271 -11.76 -27.57 4.57
CA LEU A 271 -12.68 -28.66 4.24
C LEU A 271 -11.95 -30.00 4.18
N TRP A 272 -10.75 -30.04 3.62
CA TRP A 272 -9.90 -31.21 3.57
C TRP A 272 -9.52 -31.69 4.99
N LEU A 273 -9.04 -30.78 5.83
CA LEU A 273 -8.69 -31.08 7.23
C LEU A 273 -9.88 -31.65 7.99
N SER A 274 -11.05 -31.01 7.86
CA SER A 274 -12.22 -31.49 8.58
C SER A 274 -12.78 -32.79 7.99
N ALA A 275 -12.68 -33.02 6.67
CA ALA A 275 -13.01 -34.32 6.09
C ALA A 275 -12.14 -35.44 6.68
N LYS A 276 -10.84 -35.19 6.84
CA LYS A 276 -9.90 -36.11 7.49
C LYS A 276 -10.28 -36.38 8.94
N GLU A 277 -10.63 -35.35 9.71
CA GLU A 277 -11.11 -35.50 11.09
C GLU A 277 -12.37 -36.39 11.16
N HIS A 278 -13.42 -36.08 10.40
CA HIS A 278 -14.67 -36.88 10.42
C HIS A 278 -14.44 -38.32 10.01
N TYR A 279 -13.52 -38.56 9.09
CA TYR A 279 -13.10 -39.91 8.73
C TYR A 279 -12.44 -40.65 9.91
N THR A 280 -11.53 -39.99 10.65
CA THR A 280 -10.92 -40.59 11.85
C THR A 280 -11.93 -40.86 12.97
N PHE A 281 -12.98 -40.05 13.10
CA PHE A 281 -14.08 -40.25 14.05
C PHE A 281 -15.16 -41.22 13.55
N ASN A 282 -14.91 -41.94 12.45
CA ASN A 282 -15.81 -42.91 11.84
C ASN A 282 -17.17 -42.33 11.39
N LYS A 283 -17.22 -41.02 11.11
CA LYS A 283 -18.40 -40.29 10.60
C LYS A 283 -18.34 -40.16 9.08
N LYS A 284 -18.42 -41.31 8.40
CA LYS A 284 -18.19 -41.44 6.94
C LYS A 284 -19.04 -40.49 6.09
N ALA A 285 -20.35 -40.43 6.34
CA ALA A 285 -21.26 -39.58 5.57
C ALA A 285 -20.87 -38.08 5.62
N GLN A 286 -20.40 -37.61 6.79
CA GLN A 286 -19.93 -36.22 6.96
C GLN A 286 -18.59 -35.97 6.27
N ALA A 287 -17.70 -36.96 6.26
CA ALA A 287 -16.43 -36.87 5.54
C ALA A 287 -16.65 -36.81 4.01
N VAL A 288 -17.50 -37.68 3.46
CA VAL A 288 -17.86 -37.70 2.03
C VAL A 288 -18.53 -36.39 1.61
N TYR A 289 -19.45 -35.86 2.41
CA TYR A 289 -20.07 -34.56 2.14
C TYR A 289 -19.03 -33.43 2.02
N ARG A 290 -18.10 -33.35 2.97
CA ARG A 290 -17.04 -32.33 2.93
C ARG A 290 -16.12 -32.49 1.72
N LEU A 291 -15.80 -33.72 1.32
CA LEU A 291 -15.04 -33.98 0.09
C LEU A 291 -15.81 -33.57 -1.17
N LYS A 292 -17.11 -33.84 -1.26
CA LYS A 292 -17.95 -33.38 -2.38
C LYS A 292 -17.96 -31.86 -2.48
N LYS A 293 -18.10 -31.16 -1.34
CA LYS A 293 -18.04 -29.70 -1.27
C LYS A 293 -16.67 -29.16 -1.69
N MET A 294 -15.59 -29.80 -1.23
CA MET A 294 -14.21 -29.48 -1.61
C MET A 294 -14.00 -29.60 -3.12
N LYS A 295 -14.37 -30.73 -3.74
CA LYS A 295 -14.22 -30.97 -5.18
C LYS A 295 -14.93 -29.92 -6.04
N LYS A 296 -16.15 -29.52 -5.65
CA LYS A 296 -16.88 -28.44 -6.34
C LYS A 296 -16.13 -27.09 -6.25
N LEU A 297 -15.53 -26.78 -5.10
CA LEU A 297 -14.74 -25.55 -4.94
C LEU A 297 -13.41 -25.63 -5.71
N GLU A 298 -12.79 -26.80 -5.82
CA GLU A 298 -11.59 -27.01 -6.66
C GLU A 298 -11.90 -26.76 -8.15
N ASP A 299 -13.06 -27.18 -8.64
CA ASP A 299 -13.49 -26.88 -10.01
C ASP A 299 -13.64 -25.37 -10.24
N VAL A 300 -14.23 -24.65 -9.27
CA VAL A 300 -14.34 -23.17 -9.32
C VAL A 300 -12.96 -22.52 -9.27
N LEU A 301 -12.07 -22.99 -8.40
CA LEU A 301 -10.69 -22.52 -8.29
C LEU A 301 -9.92 -22.69 -9.60
N LYS A 302 -10.10 -23.83 -10.27
CA LYS A 302 -9.48 -24.10 -11.58
C LYS A 302 -9.94 -23.11 -12.65
N GLU A 303 -11.22 -22.75 -12.68
CA GLU A 303 -11.74 -21.73 -13.60
C GLU A 303 -11.22 -20.32 -13.25
N ARG A 304 -11.07 -20.00 -11.95
CA ARG A 304 -10.44 -18.74 -11.50
C ARG A 304 -9.01 -18.64 -11.99
N TYR A 305 -8.22 -19.70 -11.84
CA TYR A 305 -6.84 -19.75 -12.33
C TYR A 305 -6.73 -19.52 -13.83
N LYS A 306 -7.62 -20.11 -14.64
CA LYS A 306 -7.62 -19.86 -16.10
C LYS A 306 -7.89 -18.39 -16.41
N THR A 307 -8.87 -17.78 -15.74
CA THR A 307 -9.19 -16.36 -15.96
C THR A 307 -8.02 -15.48 -15.54
N LEU A 308 -7.42 -15.77 -14.39
CA LEU A 308 -6.27 -15.07 -13.85
C LEU A 308 -5.05 -15.14 -14.80
N ASP A 309 -4.67 -16.34 -15.24
CA ASP A 309 -3.57 -16.57 -16.19
C ASP A 309 -3.75 -15.75 -17.48
N THR A 310 -4.99 -15.65 -17.96
CA THR A 310 -5.27 -14.84 -19.16
C THR A 310 -5.15 -13.34 -18.90
N MET A 311 -5.61 -12.83 -17.74
CA MET A 311 -5.43 -11.43 -17.37
C MET A 311 -3.95 -11.07 -17.17
N GLU A 312 -3.19 -11.91 -16.47
CA GLU A 312 -1.75 -11.75 -16.26
C GLU A 312 -0.99 -11.78 -17.60
N THR A 313 -1.35 -12.70 -18.50
CA THR A 313 -0.77 -12.77 -19.84
C THR A 313 -1.00 -11.48 -20.63
N ILE A 314 -2.17 -10.85 -20.49
CA ILE A 314 -2.48 -9.58 -21.15
C ILE A 314 -1.64 -8.45 -20.58
N LEU A 315 -1.53 -8.37 -19.25
CA LEU A 315 -0.69 -7.37 -18.58
C LEU A 315 0.78 -7.54 -18.98
N LEU A 316 1.30 -8.77 -19.04
CA LEU A 316 2.66 -9.05 -19.50
C LEU A 316 2.88 -8.63 -20.97
N LYS A 317 1.90 -8.84 -21.85
CA LYS A 317 1.99 -8.36 -23.24
C LYS A 317 1.97 -6.84 -23.35
N ILE A 318 1.18 -6.17 -22.52
CA ILE A 318 1.14 -4.71 -22.44
C ILE A 318 2.47 -4.16 -21.90
N GLU A 319 3.05 -4.81 -20.90
CA GLU A 319 4.34 -4.44 -20.33
C GLU A 319 5.50 -4.65 -21.31
N ALA A 320 5.44 -5.68 -22.15
CA ALA A 320 6.43 -5.93 -23.19
C ALA A 320 6.32 -4.97 -24.39
N ALA A 321 5.23 -4.22 -24.51
CA ALA A 321 5.03 -3.28 -25.61
C ALA A 321 6.01 -2.11 -25.52
N GLN A 322 6.62 -1.75 -26.65
CA GLN A 322 7.64 -0.69 -26.69
C GLN A 322 7.04 0.68 -26.99
N ASN A 323 5.86 0.71 -27.61
CA ASN A 323 5.17 1.92 -28.04
C ASN A 323 3.68 1.87 -27.65
N ASP A 324 3.05 3.04 -27.51
CA ASP A 324 1.62 3.14 -27.13
C ASP A 324 0.68 2.41 -28.11
N LEU A 325 1.04 2.36 -29.40
CA LEU A 325 0.26 1.60 -30.39
C LEU A 325 0.28 0.09 -30.11
N GLU A 326 1.43 -0.43 -29.67
CA GLU A 326 1.57 -1.84 -29.30
C GLU A 326 0.83 -2.13 -27.99
N VAL A 327 0.81 -1.19 -27.04
CA VAL A 327 0.00 -1.28 -25.82
C VAL A 327 -1.48 -1.43 -26.16
N ILE A 328 -2.00 -0.55 -27.03
CA ILE A 328 -3.41 -0.58 -27.46
C ILE A 328 -3.73 -1.89 -28.19
N GLN A 329 -2.84 -2.37 -29.07
CA GLN A 329 -3.02 -3.63 -29.78
C GLN A 329 -3.00 -4.84 -28.86
N ALA A 330 -2.05 -4.90 -27.92
CA ALA A 330 -1.95 -5.96 -26.92
C ALA A 330 -3.19 -5.99 -26.01
N PHE A 331 -3.67 -4.82 -25.59
CA PHE A 331 -4.90 -4.67 -24.83
C PHE A 331 -6.11 -5.17 -25.60
N ASN A 332 -6.32 -4.73 -26.84
CA ASN A 332 -7.48 -5.14 -27.66
C ASN A 332 -7.48 -6.64 -28.00
N LEU A 333 -6.31 -7.22 -28.28
CA LEU A 333 -6.18 -8.67 -28.48
C LEU A 333 -6.50 -9.43 -27.18
N GLY A 334 -6.07 -8.87 -26.05
CA GLY A 334 -6.34 -9.39 -24.72
C GLY A 334 -7.82 -9.38 -24.36
N THR A 335 -8.50 -8.24 -24.55
CA THR A 335 -9.91 -8.09 -24.23
C THR A 335 -10.79 -9.01 -25.06
N GLU A 336 -10.47 -9.25 -26.33
CA GLU A 336 -11.19 -10.22 -27.15
C GLU A 336 -10.97 -11.66 -26.63
N THR A 337 -9.76 -12.00 -26.21
CA THR A 337 -9.45 -13.30 -25.59
C THR A 337 -10.24 -13.49 -24.29
N LEU A 338 -10.24 -12.48 -23.41
CA LEU A 338 -11.04 -12.48 -22.18
C LEU A 338 -12.53 -12.58 -22.46
N ARG A 339 -13.04 -11.88 -23.48
CA ARG A 339 -14.45 -11.95 -23.87
C ARG A 339 -14.85 -13.36 -24.26
N ILE A 340 -14.00 -14.09 -24.98
CA ILE A 340 -14.25 -15.49 -25.34
C ILE A 340 -14.26 -16.40 -24.10
N ILE A 341 -13.37 -16.17 -23.15
CA ILE A 341 -13.27 -16.97 -21.91
C ILE A 341 -14.45 -16.67 -20.97
N LEU A 342 -14.83 -15.41 -20.83
CA LEU A 342 -15.90 -14.93 -19.96
C LEU A 342 -17.30 -15.07 -20.59
N ALA A 343 -17.42 -15.31 -21.90
CA ALA A 343 -18.70 -15.58 -22.57
C ALA A 343 -19.43 -16.79 -21.94
N ASN A 344 -18.69 -17.70 -21.31
CA ASN A 344 -19.26 -18.85 -20.63
C ASN A 344 -19.61 -18.57 -19.15
N HIS A 345 -19.00 -17.56 -18.50
CA HIS A 345 -19.18 -17.23 -17.08
C HIS A 345 -18.93 -15.73 -16.78
N PRO A 346 -19.97 -14.90 -16.63
CA PRO A 346 -19.81 -13.47 -16.34
C PRO A 346 -19.30 -13.19 -14.91
N LEU A 347 -18.39 -12.22 -14.78
CA LEU A 347 -17.72 -11.79 -13.54
C LEU A 347 -18.68 -11.33 -12.42
N ASP A 348 -19.85 -10.80 -12.76
CA ASP A 348 -20.81 -10.28 -11.76
C ASP A 348 -21.54 -11.36 -10.97
N GLN A 349 -21.52 -12.62 -11.42
CA GLN A 349 -22.17 -13.73 -10.70
C GLN A 349 -21.24 -14.44 -9.70
N ILE A 350 -19.99 -13.99 -9.60
CA ILE A 350 -18.88 -14.77 -9.05
C ILE A 350 -18.67 -14.54 -7.57
N GLU A 351 -18.83 -13.31 -7.08
CA GLU A 351 -18.76 -13.01 -5.64
C GLU A 351 -19.95 -13.66 -4.90
N ASP A 352 -21.13 -13.63 -5.53
CA ASP A 352 -22.34 -14.33 -5.09
C ASP A 352 -22.23 -15.86 -5.15
N THR A 353 -21.30 -16.43 -5.94
CA THR A 353 -21.24 -17.89 -6.07
C THR A 353 -20.82 -18.58 -4.78
N MET A 354 -20.03 -17.95 -3.92
CA MET A 354 -19.52 -18.62 -2.72
C MET A 354 -20.59 -18.78 -1.63
N ASP A 355 -21.36 -17.72 -1.36
CA ASP A 355 -22.49 -17.78 -0.44
C ASP A 355 -23.62 -18.62 -1.04
N ARG A 356 -23.93 -18.46 -2.34
CA ARG A 356 -24.92 -19.33 -3.02
C ARG A 356 -24.47 -20.79 -3.08
N LEU A 357 -23.19 -21.10 -3.26
CA LEU A 357 -22.67 -22.47 -3.21
C LEU A 357 -22.72 -23.04 -1.80
N LYS A 358 -22.42 -22.24 -0.77
CA LYS A 358 -22.59 -22.68 0.62
C LYS A 358 -24.06 -23.03 0.90
N ASP A 359 -24.98 -22.14 0.53
CA ASP A 359 -26.41 -22.31 0.76
C ASP A 359 -26.98 -23.49 -0.04
N THR A 360 -26.69 -23.57 -1.35
CA THR A 360 -27.20 -24.67 -2.20
C THR A 360 -26.66 -26.04 -1.79
N LEU A 361 -25.43 -26.13 -1.26
CA LEU A 361 -24.89 -27.39 -0.78
C LEU A 361 -25.43 -27.79 0.60
N GLU A 362 -25.70 -26.82 1.46
CA GLU A 362 -26.37 -27.07 2.74
C GLU A 362 -27.84 -27.49 2.54
N GLU A 363 -28.53 -26.87 1.58
CA GLU A 363 -29.87 -27.27 1.14
C GLU A 363 -29.87 -28.67 0.52
N GLN A 364 -28.94 -28.97 -0.40
CA GLN A 364 -28.80 -30.31 -0.98
C GLN A 364 -28.51 -31.39 0.07
N TYR A 365 -27.70 -31.10 1.09
CA TYR A 365 -27.46 -32.03 2.19
C TYR A 365 -28.70 -32.25 3.05
N GLN A 366 -29.44 -31.19 3.41
CA GLN A 366 -30.69 -31.34 4.16
C GLN A 366 -31.70 -32.20 3.37
N ILE A 367 -31.73 -32.05 2.05
CA ILE A 367 -32.56 -32.85 1.15
C ILE A 367 -32.04 -34.30 1.03
N GLU A 368 -30.74 -34.55 0.81
CA GLU A 368 -30.15 -35.91 0.75
C GLU A 368 -30.27 -36.67 2.08
N THR A 369 -30.18 -35.97 3.22
CA THR A 369 -30.34 -36.59 4.54
C THR A 369 -31.82 -36.89 4.85
N ALA A 370 -32.74 -36.06 4.35
CA ALA A 370 -34.19 -36.27 4.48
C ALA A 370 -34.74 -37.28 3.46
N MET A 371 -34.10 -37.39 2.29
CA MET A 371 -34.41 -38.30 1.19
C MET A 371 -33.36 -39.40 1.17
N GLY A 372 -33.47 -40.37 2.08
CA GLY A 372 -32.52 -41.50 2.19
C GLY A 372 -32.50 -42.47 1.00
N SER A 373 -32.45 -42.00 -0.24
CA SER A 373 -32.24 -42.85 -1.42
C SER A 373 -31.64 -42.07 -2.60
N HIS A 374 -30.56 -42.67 -3.14
CA HIS A 374 -29.82 -42.32 -4.35
C HIS A 374 -28.65 -41.33 -4.19
N THR A 375 -27.78 -41.56 -3.21
CA THR A 375 -26.36 -41.27 -3.46
C THR A 375 -25.84 -42.29 -4.47
N ASN A 376 -25.18 -41.84 -5.55
CA ASN A 376 -24.43 -42.73 -6.44
C ASN A 376 -23.38 -43.46 -5.61
N GLU A 377 -23.64 -44.72 -5.21
CA GLU A 377 -22.71 -45.53 -4.42
C GLU A 377 -21.33 -45.63 -5.07
N GLU A 378 -21.26 -45.51 -6.40
CA GLU A 378 -20.02 -45.48 -7.17
C GLU A 378 -19.19 -44.22 -6.89
N GLU A 379 -19.81 -43.04 -6.83
CA GLU A 379 -19.13 -41.78 -6.47
C GLU A 379 -18.70 -41.77 -5.00
N GLU A 380 -19.51 -42.35 -4.11
CA GLU A 380 -19.19 -42.48 -2.69
C GLU A 380 -18.00 -43.44 -2.48
N LYS A 381 -17.97 -44.57 -3.19
CA LYS A 381 -16.83 -45.51 -3.19
C LYS A 381 -15.57 -44.90 -3.81
N GLU A 382 -15.70 -44.09 -4.86
CA GLU A 382 -14.55 -43.41 -5.49
C GLU A 382 -13.94 -42.36 -4.55
N LEU A 383 -14.77 -41.58 -3.86
CA LEU A 383 -14.31 -40.60 -2.87
C LEU A 383 -13.73 -41.27 -1.62
N GLU A 384 -14.29 -42.40 -1.17
CA GLU A 384 -13.69 -43.23 -0.12
C GLU A 384 -12.31 -43.78 -0.54
N GLN A 385 -12.15 -44.22 -1.79
CA GLN A 385 -10.86 -44.66 -2.33
C GLN A 385 -9.84 -43.53 -2.41
N GLN A 386 -10.25 -42.31 -2.79
CA GLN A 386 -9.39 -41.13 -2.81
C GLN A 386 -8.91 -40.74 -1.41
N LEU A 387 -9.78 -40.82 -0.39
CA LEU A 387 -9.39 -40.56 1.00
C LEU A 387 -8.41 -41.64 1.52
N LEU A 388 -8.65 -42.90 1.20
CA LEU A 388 -7.74 -44.02 1.50
C LEU A 388 -6.37 -43.86 0.81
N ALA A 389 -6.35 -43.37 -0.43
CA ALA A 389 -5.13 -43.09 -1.17
C ALA A 389 -4.33 -41.92 -0.57
N LEU A 390 -5.00 -40.83 -0.18
CA LEU A 390 -4.38 -39.69 0.50
C LEU A 390 -3.86 -40.05 1.90
N GLN A 391 -4.51 -40.97 2.63
CA GLN A 391 -4.00 -41.56 3.87
C GLN A 391 -2.69 -42.35 3.69
N LEU A 392 -2.42 -42.86 2.48
CA LEU A 392 -1.18 -43.58 2.16
C LEU A 392 -0.03 -42.63 1.81
N GLU A 393 -0.31 -41.44 1.27
CA GLU A 393 0.68 -40.38 1.04
C GLU A 393 1.09 -39.65 2.33
N ASP A 394 0.18 -39.53 3.31
CA ASP A 394 0.44 -38.96 4.64
C ASP A 394 1.07 -39.96 5.63
N LYS A 395 1.35 -41.21 5.24
CA LYS A 395 2.25 -42.05 6.04
C LYS A 395 3.63 -41.41 5.93
N PRO A 396 4.26 -40.98 7.05
CA PRO A 396 5.64 -40.57 6.97
C PRO A 396 6.40 -41.76 6.40
N VAL A 397 6.96 -41.58 5.21
CA VAL A 397 8.11 -42.38 4.80
C VAL A 397 9.09 -42.17 5.94
N LEU A 398 9.22 -43.18 6.80
CA LEU A 398 10.33 -43.31 7.72
C LEU A 398 11.57 -43.40 6.84
N THR A 399 12.02 -42.26 6.31
CA THR A 399 13.42 -42.03 6.03
C THR A 399 14.10 -42.27 7.36
N LYS A 400 14.62 -43.48 7.50
CA LYS A 400 15.60 -43.82 8.54
C LYS A 400 16.54 -42.62 8.63
N PRO A 401 16.84 -42.12 9.84
CA PRO A 401 17.68 -40.94 9.99
C PRO A 401 18.94 -41.17 9.15
N ILE A 402 19.19 -40.26 8.21
CA ILE A 402 20.41 -40.26 7.42
C ILE A 402 21.52 -40.18 8.46
N ASP A 403 22.29 -41.26 8.58
CA ASP A 403 23.48 -41.28 9.40
C ASP A 403 24.48 -40.34 8.76
N THR A 404 24.46 -39.09 9.23
CA THR A 404 25.26 -37.98 8.70
C THR A 404 26.75 -38.28 8.75
N GLN A 405 27.20 -39.19 9.62
CA GLN A 405 28.58 -39.67 9.66
C GLN A 405 28.95 -40.56 8.46
N SER A 406 28.03 -41.43 8.03
CA SER A 406 28.23 -42.29 6.86
C SER A 406 28.28 -41.50 5.55
N GLU A 407 27.48 -40.44 5.43
CA GLU A 407 27.52 -39.55 4.26
C GLU A 407 28.72 -38.60 4.26
N LEU A 408 29.12 -38.08 5.42
CA LEU A 408 30.35 -37.29 5.54
C LEU A 408 31.59 -38.09 5.13
N MET A 409 31.69 -39.35 5.56
CA MET A 409 32.79 -40.25 5.17
C MET A 409 32.79 -40.54 3.65
N ARG A 410 31.60 -40.67 3.03
CA ARG A 410 31.49 -40.84 1.57
C ARG A 410 31.92 -39.59 0.81
N LEU A 411 31.49 -38.41 1.24
CA LEU A 411 31.87 -37.15 0.59
C LEU A 411 33.36 -36.85 0.75
N GLN A 412 33.96 -37.20 1.89
CA GLN A 412 35.39 -37.01 2.14
C GLN A 412 36.25 -37.94 1.27
N HIS A 413 35.76 -39.15 0.96
CA HIS A 413 36.41 -40.07 0.02
C HIS A 413 36.24 -39.62 -1.45
N VAL A 414 35.13 -38.96 -1.81
CA VAL A 414 34.94 -38.40 -3.15
C VAL A 414 35.81 -37.15 -3.36
N LEU A 415 35.97 -36.32 -2.34
CA LEU A 415 36.87 -35.15 -2.39
C LEU A 415 38.35 -35.55 -2.45
N SER A 416 38.77 -36.63 -1.80
CA SER A 416 40.15 -37.12 -1.88
C SER A 416 40.51 -37.76 -3.23
N THR A 417 39.50 -38.23 -3.97
CA THR A 417 39.68 -38.79 -5.32
C THR A 417 39.69 -37.73 -6.43
N LEU A 418 39.34 -36.48 -6.10
CA LEU A 418 39.30 -35.34 -7.02
C LEU A 418 40.52 -34.40 -6.85
N GLN A 419 41.73 -34.92 -6.66
CA GLN A 419 42.93 -34.09 -6.80
C GLN A 419 43.24 -33.80 -8.28
N PRO A 420 43.60 -32.55 -8.63
CA PRO A 420 43.82 -32.15 -10.02
C PRO A 420 45.13 -32.73 -10.57
N VAL A 421 45.05 -33.39 -11.72
CA VAL A 421 46.20 -33.77 -12.55
C VAL A 421 46.89 -32.49 -13.03
N THR A 422 48.02 -32.16 -12.43
CA THR A 422 48.94 -31.12 -12.94
C THR A 422 49.73 -31.72 -14.10
N GLN A 423 49.36 -31.37 -15.34
CA GLN A 423 50.23 -31.62 -16.49
C GLN A 423 51.28 -30.51 -16.60
N PRO A 424 52.58 -30.82 -16.76
CA PRO A 424 53.62 -29.81 -16.90
C PRO A 424 53.60 -29.18 -18.30
N ARG A 425 53.56 -27.84 -18.37
CA ARG A 425 53.73 -27.04 -19.59
C ARG A 425 55.11 -27.29 -20.20
N LYS A 426 55.17 -27.76 -21.45
CA LYS A 426 56.38 -27.71 -22.28
C LYS A 426 56.63 -26.27 -22.74
N GLN A 427 57.86 -25.79 -22.57
CA GLN A 427 58.36 -24.53 -23.14
C GLN A 427 58.56 -24.67 -24.66
N PRO A 428 58.37 -23.61 -25.46
CA PRO A 428 58.67 -23.63 -26.89
C PRO A 428 60.17 -23.34 -27.12
N GLU A 429 60.82 -24.18 -27.92
CA GLU A 429 62.17 -23.95 -28.43
C GLU A 429 62.16 -22.81 -29.46
N LEU A 430 63.14 -21.92 -29.35
CA LEU A 430 63.48 -20.92 -30.36
C LEU A 430 64.15 -21.60 -31.57
N ALA A 431 63.63 -21.32 -32.76
CA ALA A 431 64.36 -21.36 -34.03
C ALA A 431 63.89 -20.21 -34.90
#